data_AF-G0P5S5-F1
#
_entry.id   AF-G0P5S5-F1
#
_cell.length_a   1.000
_cell.length_b   1.000
_cell.length_c   1.000
_cell.angle_alpha   90.00
_cell.angle_beta   90.00
_cell.angle_gamma   90.00
#
_symmetry.space_group_name_H-M   'P 1'
#
loop_
_entity.id
_entity.type
_entity.pdbx_description
1 polymer ?
#
loop_
_entity_poly.entity_id
_entity_poly.type
_entity_poly.pdbx_seq_one_letter_code
_entity_poly.pdbx_strand_id
1 'polypeptide(L)'
;MSGSLLLDLPIDVLLKMHRMFCLYDQLNLRKTSKALRRFIDSEPLSYRKILCEVSCCHVSIIFNYRKVIYSNIDIDFPYEGIDHEELSYVKCDDYLERALGDLCSAFENPKIHLKELELKAYQLSSGTPKRLKNLKFIYTGLSKKFKTLHHKIPVEEFSMTADKQNTVLKILPYFTPSSIDISKYGKYLGSFDKVCKLDQWKNSKEVLILNPVKIPVERLACLREFDVKLDPVSGEILKDDSQFPI
;
A
#
# COMPACT_ATOMS: atom_id res chain seq x y z
N MET A 1 32.03 26.99 -20.12
CA MET A 1 31.55 25.65 -20.55
C MET A 1 30.08 25.56 -20.18
N SER A 2 29.17 25.78 -21.14
CA SER A 2 27.74 25.59 -20.91
C SER A 2 27.46 24.08 -20.94
N GLY A 3 27.23 23.47 -19.78
CA GLY A 3 26.75 22.10 -19.72
C GLY A 3 25.39 22.04 -20.39
N SER A 4 25.26 21.26 -21.46
CA SER A 4 23.96 20.97 -22.09
C SER A 4 23.03 20.40 -21.04
N LEU A 5 21.92 21.09 -20.76
CA LEU A 5 20.91 20.60 -19.83
C LEU A 5 20.18 19.44 -20.51
N LEU A 6 19.85 18.40 -19.75
CA LEU A 6 19.04 17.27 -20.23
C LEU A 6 17.73 17.74 -20.91
N LEU A 7 17.24 18.93 -20.53
CA LEU A 7 16.03 19.56 -21.04
C LEU A 7 16.23 20.34 -22.35
N ASP A 8 17.47 20.49 -22.82
CA ASP A 8 17.77 21.08 -24.13
C ASP A 8 17.58 20.06 -25.26
N LEU A 9 17.29 18.79 -24.91
CA LEU A 9 16.95 17.75 -25.87
C LEU A 9 15.56 18.01 -26.49
N PRO A 10 15.37 17.68 -27.78
CA PRO A 10 14.06 17.70 -28.42
C PRO A 10 13.01 16.91 -27.63
N ILE A 11 11.77 17.41 -27.60
CA ILE A 11 10.69 16.85 -26.78
C ILE A 11 10.38 15.39 -27.14
N ASP A 12 10.51 15.00 -28.40
CA ASP A 12 10.35 13.64 -28.88
C ASP A 12 11.41 12.68 -28.31
N VAL A 13 12.66 13.15 -28.14
CA VAL A 13 13.73 12.40 -27.48
C VAL A 13 13.42 12.24 -26.00
N LEU A 14 12.99 13.31 -25.33
CA LEU A 14 12.58 13.26 -23.91
C LEU A 14 11.40 12.29 -23.69
N LEU A 15 10.41 12.30 -24.57
CA LEU A 15 9.26 11.38 -24.51
C LEU A 15 9.69 9.93 -24.74
N LYS A 16 10.64 9.69 -25.65
CA LYS A 16 11.20 8.35 -25.87
C LYS A 16 11.95 7.87 -24.64
N MET A 17 12.76 8.74 -24.01
CA MET A 17 13.45 8.43 -22.75
C MET A 17 12.46 8.16 -21.62
N HIS A 18 11.41 8.98 -21.48
CA HIS A 18 10.35 8.77 -20.49
C HIS A 18 9.72 7.37 -20.59
N ARG A 19 9.47 6.89 -21.81
CA ARG A 19 8.95 5.54 -22.08
C ARG A 19 9.95 4.42 -21.76
N MET A 20 11.25 4.73 -21.74
CA MET A 20 12.32 3.79 -21.37
C MET A 20 12.60 3.79 -19.87
N PHE A 21 12.34 4.92 -19.18
CA PHE A 21 12.58 5.04 -17.76
C PHE A 21 11.60 4.21 -16.95
N CYS A 22 12.14 3.42 -16.04
CA CYS A 22 11.31 2.75 -15.06
C CYS A 22 10.86 3.73 -13.99
N LEU A 23 9.91 3.33 -13.14
CA LEU A 23 9.43 4.22 -12.10
C LEU A 23 10.56 4.68 -11.16
N TYR A 24 11.50 3.80 -10.79
CA TYR A 24 12.61 4.21 -9.93
C TYR A 24 13.42 5.34 -10.57
N ASP A 25 13.70 5.25 -11.87
CA ASP A 25 14.36 6.30 -12.64
C ASP A 25 13.50 7.56 -12.68
N GLN A 26 12.20 7.43 -12.94
CA GLN A 26 11.26 8.56 -12.96
C GLN A 26 11.20 9.25 -11.60
N LEU A 27 11.12 8.52 -10.49
CA LEU A 27 11.12 9.06 -9.13
C LEU A 27 12.44 9.77 -8.81
N ASN A 28 13.57 9.20 -9.24
CA ASN A 28 14.88 9.84 -9.07
C ASN A 28 14.99 11.12 -9.91
N LEU A 29 14.54 11.10 -11.17
CA LEU A 29 14.50 12.27 -12.05
C LEU A 29 13.56 13.37 -11.52
N ARG A 30 12.42 13.01 -10.91
CA ARG A 30 11.53 13.96 -10.24
C ARG A 30 12.19 14.66 -9.06
N LYS A 31 13.18 14.03 -8.42
CA LYS A 31 13.93 14.60 -7.28
C LYS A 31 15.06 15.51 -7.71
N THR A 32 15.60 15.38 -8.92
CA THR A 32 16.81 16.10 -9.35
C THR A 32 16.56 17.57 -9.71
N SER A 33 15.45 17.90 -10.40
CA SER A 33 15.13 19.30 -10.73
C SER A 33 13.62 19.56 -10.85
N LYS A 34 13.22 20.82 -10.62
CA LYS A 34 11.81 21.25 -10.79
C LYS A 34 11.31 21.07 -12.22
N ALA A 35 12.17 21.25 -13.21
CA ALA A 35 11.80 21.17 -14.61
C ALA A 35 11.65 19.71 -15.08
N LEU A 36 12.56 18.80 -14.66
CA LEU A 36 12.38 17.37 -14.87
C LEU A 36 11.14 16.85 -14.16
N ARG A 37 10.89 17.29 -12.91
CA ARG A 37 9.65 16.96 -12.21
C ARG A 37 8.41 17.35 -13.01
N ARG A 38 8.35 18.58 -13.53
CA ARG A 38 7.22 19.04 -14.36
C ARG A 38 7.05 18.19 -15.62
N PHE A 39 8.15 17.81 -16.27
CA PHE A 39 8.12 16.94 -17.45
C PHE A 39 7.63 15.53 -17.10
N ILE A 40 8.15 14.90 -16.05
CA ILE A 40 7.68 13.57 -15.62
C ILE A 40 6.21 13.63 -15.17
N ASP A 41 5.79 14.71 -14.49
CA ASP A 41 4.40 14.89 -14.04
C ASP A 41 3.43 15.23 -15.19
N SER A 42 3.92 15.74 -16.33
CA SER A 42 3.07 16.01 -17.50
C SER A 42 2.68 14.72 -18.22
N GLU A 43 3.55 13.71 -18.18
CA GLU A 43 3.34 12.44 -18.86
C GLU A 43 2.50 11.44 -18.04
N PRO A 44 1.81 10.48 -18.70
CA PRO A 44 1.13 9.40 -18.02
C PRO A 44 2.11 8.57 -17.20
N LEU A 45 1.76 8.28 -15.95
CA LEU A 45 2.56 7.41 -15.11
C LEU A 45 2.67 6.01 -15.74
N SER A 46 3.87 5.44 -15.64
CA SER A 46 4.15 4.09 -16.14
C SER A 46 3.61 2.98 -15.22
N TYR A 47 3.12 3.31 -14.03
CA TYR A 47 2.66 2.34 -13.03
C TYR A 47 1.18 2.44 -12.72
N ARG A 48 0.57 1.27 -12.59
CA ARG A 48 -0.81 1.07 -12.14
C ARG A 48 -0.90 0.15 -10.93
N LYS A 49 0.20 -0.51 -10.54
CA LYS A 49 0.24 -1.34 -9.34
C LYS A 49 1.31 -0.86 -8.38
N ILE A 50 0.96 -0.73 -7.11
CA ILE A 50 1.89 -0.50 -6.01
C ILE A 50 1.65 -1.58 -4.95
N LEU A 51 2.69 -2.33 -4.59
CA LEU A 51 2.68 -3.23 -3.44
C LEU A 51 3.79 -2.80 -2.47
N CYS A 52 3.43 -2.46 -1.24
CA CYS A 52 4.36 -2.19 -0.16
C CYS A 52 4.26 -3.30 0.88
N GLU A 53 5.36 -4.02 1.09
CA GLU A 53 5.49 -5.06 2.09
C GLU A 53 6.46 -4.62 3.19
N VAL A 54 5.95 -4.55 4.42
CA VAL A 54 6.73 -4.14 5.58
C VAL A 54 7.14 -5.36 6.40
N SER A 55 8.44 -5.54 6.58
CA SER A 55 9.04 -6.59 7.42
C SER A 55 9.71 -5.98 8.68
N CYS A 56 10.35 -6.84 9.49
CA CYS A 56 11.08 -6.42 10.69
C CYS A 56 12.48 -5.85 10.39
N CYS A 57 13.05 -6.15 9.22
CA CYS A 57 14.40 -5.73 8.81
C CYS A 57 14.45 -5.05 7.45
N HIS A 58 13.33 -4.99 6.72
CA HIS A 58 13.26 -4.32 5.43
C HIS A 58 11.86 -3.84 5.10
N VAL A 59 11.79 -2.99 4.08
CA VAL A 59 10.57 -2.66 3.34
C VAL A 59 10.82 -3.00 1.89
N SER A 60 9.89 -3.73 1.28
CA SER A 60 9.86 -3.97 -0.16
C SER A 60 8.77 -3.13 -0.78
N ILE A 61 9.08 -2.45 -1.87
CA ILE A 61 8.09 -1.72 -2.67
C ILE A 61 8.18 -2.23 -4.10
N ILE A 62 7.05 -2.67 -4.62
CA ILE A 62 6.89 -3.16 -5.99
C ILE A 62 6.05 -2.15 -6.75
N PHE A 63 6.56 -1.75 -7.90
CA PHE A 63 5.90 -0.85 -8.83
C PHE A 63 5.71 -1.57 -10.16
N ASN A 64 4.47 -2.00 -10.44
CA ASN A 64 4.15 -3.02 -11.43
C ASN A 64 4.95 -4.31 -11.21
N TYR A 65 6.11 -4.43 -11.85
CA TYR A 65 6.97 -5.60 -11.91
C TYR A 65 8.33 -5.37 -11.21
N ARG A 66 8.74 -4.10 -11.04
CA ARG A 66 10.03 -3.78 -10.41
C ARG A 66 9.93 -3.72 -8.91
N LYS A 67 10.85 -4.41 -8.23
CA LYS A 67 10.92 -4.51 -6.77
C LYS A 67 12.11 -3.72 -6.25
N VAL A 68 11.88 -2.85 -5.28
CA VAL A 68 12.94 -2.15 -4.55
C VAL A 68 12.90 -2.57 -3.10
N ILE A 69 14.03 -3.03 -2.58
CA ILE A 69 14.16 -3.48 -1.19
C ILE A 69 15.07 -2.50 -0.44
N TYR A 70 14.53 -1.94 0.63
CA TYR A 70 15.23 -1.03 1.54
C TYR A 70 15.50 -1.79 2.83
N SER A 71 16.76 -1.86 3.24
CA SER A 71 17.16 -2.53 4.47
C SER A 71 18.41 -1.93 5.08
N ASN A 72 18.57 -2.09 6.39
CA ASN A 72 19.78 -1.73 7.12
C ASN A 72 20.73 -2.92 7.36
N ILE A 73 20.36 -4.11 6.89
CA ILE A 73 21.22 -5.30 6.92
C ILE A 73 21.52 -5.74 5.50
N ASP A 74 22.39 -6.73 5.31
CA ASP A 74 22.43 -7.45 4.05
C ASP A 74 21.35 -8.52 4.07
N ILE A 75 20.57 -8.61 2.99
CA ILE A 75 19.56 -9.65 2.87
C ILE A 75 19.94 -10.55 1.71
N ASP A 76 20.36 -11.76 2.04
CA ASP A 76 20.33 -12.87 1.10
C ASP A 76 18.88 -13.28 0.91
N PHE A 77 18.30 -12.88 -0.21
CA PHE A 77 17.03 -13.43 -0.67
C PHE A 77 17.33 -14.60 -1.62
N PRO A 78 17.01 -15.85 -1.23
CA PRO A 78 16.85 -16.92 -2.18
C PRO A 78 15.41 -16.82 -2.70
N TYR A 79 15.16 -16.04 -3.76
CA TYR A 79 13.88 -16.11 -4.46
C TYR A 79 14.13 -16.58 -5.89
N GLU A 80 13.82 -17.86 -6.12
CA GLU A 80 13.61 -18.39 -7.45
C GLU A 80 12.41 -17.66 -8.09
N GLY A 81 12.58 -17.09 -9.29
CA GLY A 81 11.48 -16.61 -10.12
C GLY A 81 11.24 -15.10 -10.18
N ILE A 82 12.05 -14.26 -9.52
CA ILE A 82 12.13 -12.83 -9.85
C ILE A 82 13.37 -12.64 -10.73
N ASP A 83 13.17 -12.15 -11.94
CA ASP A 83 14.29 -11.81 -12.81
C ASP A 83 15.16 -10.76 -12.12
N HIS A 84 16.44 -11.08 -11.88
CA HIS A 84 17.33 -10.23 -11.08
C HIS A 84 17.49 -8.82 -11.67
N GLU A 85 17.19 -8.64 -12.96
CA GLU A 85 17.21 -7.35 -13.66
C GLU A 85 16.15 -6.35 -13.15
N GLU A 86 15.10 -6.83 -12.49
CA GLU A 86 13.99 -5.99 -12.01
C GLU A 86 14.02 -5.71 -10.50
N LEU A 87 15.05 -6.20 -9.81
CA LEU A 87 15.27 -6.04 -8.39
C LEU A 87 16.33 -4.96 -8.12
N SER A 88 16.01 -3.97 -7.29
CA SER A 88 16.95 -2.98 -6.80
C SER A 88 17.12 -3.09 -5.28
N TYR A 89 18.37 -3.02 -4.81
CA TYR A 89 18.69 -3.09 -3.39
C TYR A 89 19.23 -1.75 -2.89
N VAL A 90 18.64 -1.24 -1.81
CA VAL A 90 19.04 0.03 -1.16
C VAL A 90 19.41 -0.25 0.29
N LYS A 91 20.70 -0.49 0.53
CA LYS A 91 21.25 -0.61 1.88
C LYS A 91 21.39 0.76 2.54
N CYS A 92 20.70 0.96 3.65
CA CYS A 92 20.72 2.23 4.39
C CYS A 92 20.18 2.08 5.82
N ASP A 93 20.73 2.84 6.74
CA ASP A 93 20.29 2.83 8.15
C ASP A 93 18.87 3.42 8.31
N ASP A 94 18.53 4.40 7.48
CA ASP A 94 17.25 5.12 7.41
C ASP A 94 16.26 4.51 6.40
N TYR A 95 16.30 3.17 6.25
CA TYR A 95 15.53 2.46 5.23
C TYR A 95 14.02 2.70 5.28
N LEU A 96 13.45 2.92 6.47
CA LEU A 96 12.02 3.21 6.63
C LEU A 96 11.67 4.59 6.05
N GLU A 97 12.50 5.59 6.36
CA GLU A 97 12.37 6.96 5.87
C GLU A 97 12.50 7.01 4.35
N ARG A 98 13.48 6.29 3.78
CA ARG A 98 13.68 6.23 2.33
C ARG A 98 12.52 5.54 1.62
N ALA A 99 12.11 4.37 2.10
CA ALA A 99 10.97 3.65 1.54
C ALA A 99 9.68 4.49 1.60
N LEU A 100 9.43 5.15 2.75
CA LEU A 100 8.31 6.07 2.90
C LEU A 100 8.40 7.25 1.93
N GLY A 101 9.59 7.84 1.75
CA GLY A 101 9.81 8.95 0.83
C GLY A 101 9.49 8.57 -0.62
N ASP A 102 9.87 7.37 -1.04
CA ASP A 102 9.61 6.88 -2.40
C ASP A 102 8.12 6.57 -2.62
N LEU A 103 7.45 5.95 -1.64
CA LEU A 103 5.99 5.80 -1.66
C LEU A 103 5.28 7.14 -1.72
N CYS A 104 5.67 8.10 -0.86
CA CYS A 104 5.08 9.42 -0.84
C CYS A 104 5.24 10.14 -2.18
N SER A 105 6.42 10.03 -2.78
CA SER A 105 6.71 10.59 -4.10
C SER A 105 5.81 9.97 -5.17
N ALA A 106 5.60 8.66 -5.14
CA ALA A 106 4.68 7.99 -6.07
C ALA A 106 3.25 8.53 -5.97
N PHE A 107 2.76 8.83 -4.77
CA PHE A 107 1.42 9.40 -4.56
C PHE A 107 1.31 10.91 -4.81
N GLU A 108 2.41 11.62 -5.10
CA GLU A 108 2.36 13.07 -5.36
C GLU A 108 1.79 13.43 -6.73
N ASN A 109 1.86 12.53 -7.72
CA ASN A 109 1.39 12.82 -9.06
C ASN A 109 -0.16 12.82 -9.07
N PRO A 110 -0.82 13.96 -9.34
CA PRO A 110 -2.28 14.05 -9.30
C PRO A 110 -2.99 13.26 -10.41
N LYS A 111 -2.26 12.82 -11.44
CA LYS A 111 -2.78 11.97 -12.51
C LYS A 111 -2.66 10.47 -12.18
N ILE A 112 -2.22 10.11 -10.98
CA ILE A 112 -2.12 8.72 -10.56
C ILE A 112 -3.49 8.03 -10.58
N HIS A 113 -3.55 6.90 -11.27
CA HIS A 113 -4.69 6.00 -11.28
C HIS A 113 -4.15 4.59 -11.09
N LEU A 114 -4.47 3.98 -9.96
CA LEU A 114 -4.00 2.65 -9.63
C LEU A 114 -5.05 1.62 -10.04
N LYS A 115 -4.60 0.57 -10.72
CA LYS A 115 -5.33 -0.68 -10.76
C LYS A 115 -5.29 -1.35 -9.39
N GLU A 116 -4.12 -1.39 -8.76
CA GLU A 116 -3.92 -2.15 -7.53
C GLU A 116 -3.04 -1.38 -6.55
N LEU A 117 -3.49 -1.28 -5.30
CA LEU A 117 -2.69 -0.79 -4.18
C LEU A 117 -2.74 -1.79 -3.04
N GLU A 118 -1.59 -2.36 -2.71
CA GLU A 118 -1.45 -3.27 -1.60
C GLU A 118 -0.49 -2.72 -0.54
N LEU A 119 -0.97 -2.59 0.69
CA LEU A 119 -0.19 -2.16 1.85
C LEU A 119 -0.18 -3.28 2.88
N LYS A 120 0.81 -4.18 2.80
CA LYS A 120 0.83 -5.44 3.56
C LYS A 120 1.96 -5.49 4.57
N ALA A 121 1.73 -6.22 5.65
CA ALA A 121 2.84 -6.69 6.49
C ALA A 121 3.34 -8.01 5.91
N TYR A 122 4.66 -8.17 5.77
CA TYR A 122 5.23 -9.41 5.25
C TYR A 122 4.83 -10.59 6.15
N GLN A 123 4.24 -11.62 5.54
CA GLN A 123 3.72 -12.78 6.25
C GLN A 123 4.85 -13.75 6.59
N LEU A 124 5.39 -13.64 7.80
CA LEU A 124 6.01 -14.76 8.50
C LEU A 124 5.19 -15.04 9.75
N SER A 125 5.08 -16.32 10.09
CA SER A 125 4.22 -16.96 11.10
C SER A 125 4.30 -16.43 12.53
N SER A 126 5.16 -15.45 12.82
CA SER A 126 5.13 -14.68 14.05
C SER A 126 5.13 -13.18 13.76
N GLY A 127 4.07 -12.50 14.22
CA GLY A 127 3.99 -11.05 14.20
C GLY A 127 4.97 -10.48 15.23
N THR A 128 6.15 -10.02 14.79
CA THR A 128 7.12 -9.44 15.73
C THR A 128 6.71 -8.01 16.12
N PRO A 129 6.96 -7.57 17.37
CA PRO A 129 6.72 -6.18 17.79
C PRO A 129 7.41 -5.15 16.89
N LYS A 130 8.59 -5.49 16.37
CA LYS A 130 9.37 -4.64 15.45
C LYS A 130 8.64 -4.43 14.11
N ARG A 131 8.09 -5.49 13.50
CA ARG A 131 7.33 -5.37 12.25
C ARG A 131 6.09 -4.48 12.44
N LEU A 132 5.38 -4.62 13.55
CA LEU A 132 4.24 -3.74 13.87
C LEU A 132 4.66 -2.28 14.04
N LYS A 133 5.82 -2.03 14.68
CA LYS A 133 6.39 -0.69 14.81
C LYS A 133 6.70 -0.09 13.43
N ASN A 134 7.34 -0.85 12.55
CA ASN A 134 7.65 -0.43 11.18
C ASN A 134 6.38 -0.14 10.37
N LEU A 135 5.37 -1.01 10.45
CA LEU A 135 4.09 -0.82 9.75
C LEU A 135 3.40 0.47 10.23
N LYS A 136 3.37 0.70 11.54
CA LYS A 136 2.82 1.94 12.13
C LYS A 136 3.59 3.17 11.68
N PHE A 137 4.91 3.08 11.54
CA PHE A 137 5.73 4.17 11.01
C PHE A 137 5.30 4.53 9.59
N ILE A 138 5.25 3.54 8.69
CA ILE A 138 4.83 3.74 7.28
C ILE A 138 3.42 4.33 7.20
N TYR A 139 2.45 3.75 7.90
CA TYR A 139 1.06 4.25 7.88
C TYR A 139 0.92 5.65 8.47
N THR A 140 1.68 5.97 9.51
CA THR A 140 1.67 7.33 10.07
C THR A 140 2.24 8.33 9.07
N GLY A 141 3.34 7.95 8.39
CA GLY A 141 3.94 8.75 7.32
C GLY A 141 2.99 8.98 6.15
N LEU A 142 2.40 7.91 5.62
CA LEU A 142 1.44 7.97 4.52
C LEU A 142 0.21 8.81 4.90
N SER A 143 -0.36 8.59 6.08
CA SER A 143 -1.51 9.38 6.55
C SER A 143 -1.18 10.87 6.65
N LYS A 144 0.02 11.24 7.14
CA LYS A 144 0.48 12.63 7.14
C LYS A 144 0.61 13.16 5.71
N LYS A 145 1.19 12.38 4.80
CA LYS A 145 1.35 12.77 3.39
C LYS A 145 -0.01 12.99 2.73
N PHE A 146 -0.94 12.06 2.89
CA PHE A 146 -2.26 12.14 2.24
C PHE A 146 -3.09 13.34 2.71
N LYS A 147 -2.92 13.80 3.95
CA LYS A 147 -3.53 15.07 4.43
C LYS A 147 -3.06 16.30 3.66
N THR A 148 -1.87 16.25 3.08
CA THR A 148 -1.31 17.33 2.26
C THR A 148 -1.66 17.20 0.78
N LEU A 149 -2.25 16.07 0.37
CA LEU A 149 -2.72 15.92 -1.01
C LEU A 149 -4.03 16.68 -1.19
N HIS A 150 -4.12 17.41 -2.30
CA HIS A 150 -5.32 18.13 -2.69
C HIS A 150 -6.26 17.30 -3.59
N HIS A 151 -6.01 15.98 -3.68
CA HIS A 151 -6.79 15.05 -4.49
C HIS A 151 -6.98 13.73 -3.74
N LYS A 152 -8.06 13.01 -4.08
CA LYS A 152 -8.20 11.58 -3.75
C LYS A 152 -7.51 10.76 -4.83
N ILE A 153 -7.01 9.58 -4.47
CA ILE A 153 -6.32 8.68 -5.38
C ILE A 153 -7.31 7.62 -5.89
N PRO A 154 -7.62 7.60 -7.20
CA PRO A 154 -8.38 6.52 -7.80
C PRO A 154 -7.61 5.20 -7.71
N VAL A 155 -8.28 4.18 -7.20
CA VAL A 155 -7.76 2.81 -7.11
C VAL A 155 -8.88 1.83 -7.48
N GLU A 156 -8.61 0.80 -8.28
CA GLU A 156 -9.61 -0.24 -8.55
C GLU A 156 -9.66 -1.22 -7.38
N GLU A 157 -8.52 -1.82 -7.03
CA GLU A 157 -8.36 -2.82 -5.98
C GLU A 157 -7.46 -2.27 -4.86
N PHE A 158 -8.01 -2.13 -3.65
CA PHE A 158 -7.28 -1.68 -2.48
C PHE A 158 -7.17 -2.80 -1.45
N SER A 159 -5.95 -3.21 -1.12
CA SER A 159 -5.68 -4.16 -0.04
C SER A 159 -4.83 -3.51 1.05
N MET A 160 -5.18 -3.72 2.32
CA MET A 160 -4.28 -3.37 3.42
C MET A 160 -4.29 -4.37 4.58
N THR A 161 -3.14 -4.49 5.23
CA THR A 161 -3.02 -5.16 6.52
C THR A 161 -3.18 -4.14 7.66
N ALA A 162 -4.07 -4.38 8.61
CA ALA A 162 -4.29 -3.46 9.75
C ALA A 162 -4.27 -4.20 11.10
N ASP A 163 -3.76 -3.52 12.14
CA ASP A 163 -3.80 -3.99 13.53
C ASP A 163 -5.10 -3.60 14.26
N LYS A 164 -5.75 -2.53 13.79
CA LYS A 164 -6.98 -1.98 14.37
C LYS A 164 -7.75 -1.16 13.35
N GLN A 165 -9.05 -1.01 13.58
CA GLN A 165 -9.93 -0.14 12.79
C GLN A 165 -9.37 1.28 12.58
N ASN A 166 -8.77 1.90 13.61
CA ASN A 166 -8.23 3.27 13.51
C ASN A 166 -7.09 3.38 12.48
N THR A 167 -6.40 2.29 12.17
CA THR A 167 -5.36 2.27 11.14
C THR A 167 -5.99 2.37 9.74
N VAL A 168 -7.08 1.62 9.50
CA VAL A 168 -7.87 1.71 8.26
C VAL A 168 -8.44 3.11 8.06
N LEU A 169 -9.05 3.69 9.10
CA LEU A 169 -9.65 5.04 9.06
C LEU A 169 -8.64 6.16 8.75
N LYS A 170 -7.34 5.92 8.93
CA LYS A 170 -6.28 6.89 8.63
C LYS A 170 -5.78 6.85 7.20
N ILE A 171 -6.12 5.81 6.44
CA ILE A 171 -5.56 5.52 5.12
C ILE A 171 -6.68 5.45 4.07
N LEU A 172 -7.69 4.60 4.29
CA LEU A 172 -8.76 4.34 3.33
C LEU A 172 -9.49 5.62 2.82
N PRO A 173 -9.76 6.66 3.65
CA PRO A 173 -10.51 7.83 3.18
C PRO A 173 -9.87 8.63 2.04
N TYR A 174 -8.58 8.45 1.77
CA TYR A 174 -7.84 9.17 0.72
C TYR A 174 -7.94 8.49 -0.65
N PHE A 175 -8.58 7.33 -0.73
CA PHE A 175 -8.75 6.56 -1.95
C PHE A 175 -10.21 6.54 -2.39
N THR A 176 -10.44 6.14 -3.64
CA THR A 176 -11.78 5.80 -4.16
C THR A 176 -11.76 4.37 -4.75
N PRO A 177 -11.67 3.34 -3.88
CA PRO A 177 -11.61 1.94 -4.30
C PRO A 177 -12.91 1.46 -4.92
N SER A 178 -12.80 0.51 -5.86
CA SER A 178 -13.94 -0.29 -6.32
C SER A 178 -14.06 -1.62 -5.59
N SER A 179 -12.94 -2.17 -5.11
CA SER A 179 -12.84 -3.37 -4.28
C SER A 179 -11.92 -3.10 -3.08
N ILE A 180 -12.28 -3.61 -1.90
CA ILE A 180 -11.53 -3.44 -0.65
C ILE A 180 -11.22 -4.80 -0.03
N ASP A 181 -9.95 -5.10 0.19
CA ASP A 181 -9.49 -6.20 1.03
C ASP A 181 -8.82 -5.62 2.29
N ILE A 182 -9.34 -5.99 3.46
CA ILE A 182 -8.69 -5.66 4.72
C ILE A 182 -8.35 -6.93 5.47
N SER A 183 -7.05 -7.20 5.51
CA SER A 183 -6.46 -8.30 6.25
C SER A 183 -5.99 -7.85 7.63
N LYS A 184 -6.04 -8.76 8.60
CA LYS A 184 -5.58 -8.50 9.96
C LYS A 184 -4.09 -8.74 10.12
N TYR A 185 -3.46 -7.88 10.93
CA TYR A 185 -2.19 -8.19 11.61
C TYR A 185 -2.44 -8.68 13.06
N GLY A 186 -2.15 -9.94 13.37
CA GLY A 186 -2.22 -10.48 14.75
C GLY A 186 -3.50 -11.27 15.04
N LYS A 187 -4.16 -11.04 16.20
CA LYS A 187 -5.25 -11.89 16.74
C LYS A 187 -6.68 -11.43 16.54
N TYR A 188 -7.03 -10.14 16.54
CA TYR A 188 -8.38 -9.64 16.16
C TYR A 188 -8.35 -8.17 15.70
N LEU A 189 -9.12 -7.82 14.66
CA LEU A 189 -9.16 -6.44 14.08
C LEU A 189 -10.03 -5.46 14.89
N GLY A 190 -10.82 -6.00 15.82
CA GLY A 190 -11.84 -5.28 16.58
C GLY A 190 -13.14 -5.07 15.79
N SER A 191 -13.96 -4.12 16.24
CA SER A 191 -15.18 -3.69 15.54
C SER A 191 -14.85 -2.86 14.29
N PHE A 192 -15.65 -3.06 13.24
CA PHE A 192 -15.56 -2.35 11.95
C PHE A 192 -16.66 -1.30 11.73
N ASP A 193 -17.42 -0.97 12.77
CA ASP A 193 -18.62 -0.13 12.70
C ASP A 193 -18.35 1.28 12.14
N LYS A 194 -17.14 1.81 12.30
CA LYS A 194 -16.74 3.12 11.78
C LYS A 194 -16.25 3.03 10.33
N VAL A 195 -15.54 1.96 9.98
CA VAL A 195 -15.06 1.74 8.59
C VAL A 195 -16.24 1.54 7.65
N CYS A 196 -17.26 0.78 8.08
CA CYS A 196 -18.48 0.54 7.33
C CYS A 196 -19.31 1.83 7.04
N LYS A 197 -19.01 2.93 7.72
CA LYS A 197 -19.70 4.23 7.53
C LYS A 197 -19.01 5.11 6.49
N LEU A 198 -17.79 4.78 6.06
CA LEU A 198 -17.06 5.53 5.05
C LEU A 198 -17.75 5.43 3.69
N ASP A 199 -17.66 6.50 2.90
CA ASP A 199 -18.19 6.50 1.53
C ASP A 199 -17.42 5.51 0.65
N GLN A 200 -16.12 5.31 0.91
CA GLN A 200 -15.32 4.28 0.24
C GLN A 200 -15.91 2.90 0.41
N TRP A 201 -16.39 2.56 1.62
CA TRP A 201 -17.03 1.28 1.87
C TRP A 201 -18.35 1.16 1.10
N LYS A 202 -19.22 2.17 1.24
CA LYS A 202 -20.56 2.16 0.63
C LYS A 202 -20.53 2.11 -0.90
N ASN A 203 -19.50 2.70 -1.50
CA ASN A 203 -19.33 2.76 -2.95
C ASN A 203 -18.49 1.61 -3.52
N SER A 204 -17.92 0.75 -2.67
CA SER A 204 -17.21 -0.43 -3.12
C SER A 204 -18.19 -1.50 -3.56
N LYS A 205 -17.83 -2.22 -4.62
CA LYS A 205 -18.60 -3.36 -5.13
C LYS A 205 -18.34 -4.61 -4.29
N GLU A 206 -17.09 -4.76 -3.86
CA GLU A 206 -16.56 -5.99 -3.26
C GLU A 206 -15.81 -5.65 -1.98
N VAL A 207 -16.03 -6.45 -0.93
CA VAL A 207 -15.27 -6.33 0.32
C VAL A 207 -14.87 -7.71 0.85
N LEU A 208 -13.57 -7.93 1.02
CA LEU A 208 -13.01 -9.08 1.72
C LEU A 208 -12.49 -8.63 3.09
N ILE A 209 -12.92 -9.31 4.15
CA ILE A 209 -12.37 -9.08 5.49
C ILE A 209 -11.95 -10.38 6.13
N LEU A 210 -10.68 -10.40 6.52
CA LEU A 210 -10.09 -11.53 7.21
C LEU A 210 -10.05 -11.26 8.72
N ASN A 211 -10.80 -12.08 9.46
CA ASN A 211 -10.89 -12.15 10.91
C ASN A 211 -11.43 -10.89 11.62
N PRO A 212 -12.63 -10.39 11.24
CA PRO A 212 -13.31 -9.34 12.00
C PRO A 212 -13.92 -9.86 13.30
N VAL A 213 -14.08 -8.99 14.30
CA VAL A 213 -14.79 -9.35 15.56
C VAL A 213 -16.29 -9.09 15.45
N LYS A 214 -16.67 -7.95 14.87
CA LYS A 214 -18.07 -7.54 14.68
C LYS A 214 -18.19 -6.69 13.42
N ILE A 215 -19.09 -7.11 12.53
CA ILE A 215 -19.59 -6.34 11.39
C ILE A 215 -21.12 -6.46 11.43
N PRO A 216 -21.87 -5.36 11.51
CA PRO A 216 -23.33 -5.42 11.42
C PRO A 216 -23.74 -5.89 10.03
N VAL A 217 -24.59 -6.92 9.93
CA VAL A 217 -24.97 -7.55 8.66
C VAL A 217 -25.64 -6.54 7.72
N GLU A 218 -26.35 -5.56 8.27
CA GLU A 218 -27.01 -4.49 7.50
C GLU A 218 -25.99 -3.64 6.72
N ARG A 219 -24.72 -3.64 7.14
CA ARG A 219 -23.62 -2.92 6.46
C ARG A 219 -23.01 -3.70 5.30
N LEU A 220 -23.33 -4.99 5.18
CA LEU A 220 -22.93 -5.84 4.06
C LEU A 220 -23.95 -5.77 2.91
N ALA A 221 -25.20 -5.40 3.20
CA ALA A 221 -26.27 -5.33 2.22
C ALA A 221 -26.05 -4.31 1.08
N CYS A 222 -25.14 -3.34 1.24
CA CYS A 222 -24.78 -2.39 0.18
C CYS A 222 -23.73 -2.93 -0.80
N LEU A 223 -23.17 -4.12 -0.53
CA LEU A 223 -22.11 -4.71 -1.33
C LEU A 223 -22.70 -5.69 -2.35
N ARG A 224 -22.09 -5.76 -3.53
CA ARG A 224 -22.45 -6.76 -4.54
C ARG A 224 -21.97 -8.15 -4.12
N GLU A 225 -20.78 -8.21 -3.57
CA GLU A 225 -20.12 -9.43 -3.11
C GLU A 225 -19.31 -9.13 -1.85
N PHE A 226 -19.30 -10.05 -0.91
CA PHE A 226 -18.50 -9.93 0.30
C PHE A 226 -18.08 -11.30 0.80
N ASP A 227 -16.86 -11.36 1.32
CA ASP A 227 -16.32 -12.53 1.98
C ASP A 227 -15.85 -12.16 3.39
N VAL A 228 -16.34 -12.92 4.37
CA VAL A 228 -15.93 -12.78 5.76
C VAL A 228 -15.31 -14.10 6.21
N LYS A 229 -13.98 -14.11 6.32
CA LYS A 229 -13.26 -15.27 6.86
C LYS A 229 -13.13 -15.13 8.36
N LEU A 230 -13.64 -16.09 9.11
CA LEU A 230 -13.45 -16.19 10.56
C LEU A 230 -12.32 -17.16 10.87
N ASP A 231 -11.55 -16.88 11.94
CA ASP A 231 -10.56 -17.82 12.44
C ASP A 231 -11.27 -19.12 12.89
N PRO A 232 -10.71 -20.32 12.65
CA PRO A 232 -11.30 -21.57 13.12
C PRO A 232 -11.52 -21.52 14.63
N VAL A 233 -12.75 -21.76 15.07
CA VAL A 233 -13.06 -21.86 16.50
C VAL A 233 -12.48 -23.20 17.00
N SER A 234 -11.55 -23.18 17.96
CA SER A 234 -11.15 -24.40 18.65
C SER A 234 -12.33 -24.92 19.45
N GLY A 235 -12.70 -26.20 19.27
CA GLY A 235 -13.92 -26.83 19.80
C GLY A 235 -14.08 -26.89 21.33
N GLU A 236 -13.29 -26.13 22.09
CA GLU A 236 -13.35 -26.08 23.56
C GLU A 236 -14.32 -25.03 24.11
N ILE A 237 -14.91 -24.17 23.26
CA ILE A 237 -15.83 -23.09 23.70
C ILE A 237 -17.32 -23.44 23.48
N LEU A 238 -17.67 -24.58 22.86
CA LEU A 238 -19.06 -25.03 22.70
C LEU A 238 -19.58 -25.88 23.87
N LYS A 239 -19.10 -25.62 25.08
CA LYS A 239 -19.67 -26.16 26.31
C LYS A 239 -19.93 -25.00 27.26
N ASP A 240 -21.08 -24.36 27.09
CA ASP A 240 -22.01 -23.99 28.15
C ASP A 240 -22.88 -22.81 27.65
N ASP A 241 -24.03 -23.15 27.07
CA ASP A 241 -25.17 -22.24 26.95
C ASP A 241 -26.44 -23.08 27.12
N SER A 242 -26.55 -23.73 28.29
CA SER A 242 -27.81 -24.24 28.81
C SER A 242 -28.34 -23.32 29.91
N GLN A 243 -28.61 -22.05 29.58
CA GLN A 243 -29.51 -21.18 30.36
C GLN A 243 -30.26 -20.20 29.46
N PHE A 244 -31.33 -20.67 28.83
CA PHE A 244 -32.47 -19.83 28.50
C PHE A 244 -33.57 -20.13 29.52
N PRO A 245 -34.04 -19.16 30.33
CA PRO A 245 -35.25 -19.35 31.12
C PRO A 245 -36.48 -19.29 30.20
N ILE A 246 -37.45 -20.14 30.56
CA ILE A 246 -38.73 -20.47 29.89
C ILE A 246 -39.57 -19.23 29.62
#